data_AF-A0AA42VHM1-F1
#
_entry.id   AF-A0AA42VHM1-F1
#
_cell.length_a   1.000
_cell.length_b   1.000
_cell.length_c   1.000
_cell.angle_alpha   90.00
_cell.angle_beta   90.00
_cell.angle_gamma   90.00
#
_symmetry.space_group_name_H-M   'P 1'
#
loop_
_entity.id
_entity.type
_entity.pdbx_description
1 polymer ?
#
loop_
_entity_poly.entity_id
_entity_poly.type
_entity_poly.pdbx_seq_one_letter_code
_entity_poly.pdbx_strand_id
1 'polypeptide(L)'
;MKNSHRNSLLATLLVCLAPVAASAAEGYLTPSKNGGSGAMPSGYTKLYFELASNDFAADLALPANPRTADQVILSTMAWGSSRLDAKNTSVEDLIYIPVESLSNFELMRGGNPDRWLATGGLSAGRVLLNSGEHGIAPMTDKLMTDVHVAGSVKSIQLPASAPAGAVAGVQSFNGVDVAISGVAGGASVCPQSTTCGFVFDAASNQWHARRGRAHFQPTTVQLPMPEQRWTDIVTGSAADDVVTPQFMVLPSSGIEGDILEFTDPSNSRFFRVGTEGSVGSVLSARPLTYRYSSQQGRWVHQPR
;
A
#
# COMPACT_ATOMS: atom_id res chain seq x y z
N MET A 1 60.03 -66.29 13.79
CA MET A 1 58.72 -66.91 13.48
C MET A 1 57.65 -65.83 13.49
N LYS A 2 56.96 -65.67 12.35
CA LYS A 2 55.56 -65.28 12.14
C LYS A 2 54.96 -64.00 12.77
N ASN A 3 54.49 -63.14 11.84
CA ASN A 3 53.21 -62.42 11.79
C ASN A 3 53.15 -60.92 12.17
N SER A 4 53.32 -60.08 11.15
CA SER A 4 52.34 -59.10 10.60
C SER A 4 51.10 -58.81 11.45
N HIS A 5 50.74 -57.53 11.62
CA HIS A 5 49.55 -56.93 10.99
C HIS A 5 49.53 -55.38 11.08
N ARG A 6 49.11 -54.78 9.96
CA ARG A 6 48.82 -53.36 9.66
C ARG A 6 47.67 -52.81 10.52
N ASN A 7 47.59 -51.48 10.66
CA ASN A 7 46.39 -50.61 10.65
C ASN A 7 46.81 -49.22 11.20
N SER A 8 46.47 -48.04 10.67
CA SER A 8 45.79 -47.59 9.46
C SER A 8 46.16 -46.11 9.30
N LEU A 9 46.42 -45.66 8.07
CA LEU A 9 46.42 -44.24 7.70
C LEU A 9 45.00 -43.69 7.89
N LEU A 10 44.86 -42.54 8.56
CA LEU A 10 43.67 -41.70 8.46
C LEU A 10 44.00 -40.53 7.53
N ALA A 11 43.54 -40.66 6.28
CA ALA A 11 43.53 -39.61 5.29
C ALA A 11 42.47 -38.57 5.65
N THR A 12 42.89 -37.33 5.85
CA THR A 12 42.03 -36.16 6.03
C THR A 12 41.39 -35.80 4.67
N LEU A 13 40.12 -36.16 4.47
CA LEU A 13 39.34 -35.67 3.34
C LEU A 13 38.99 -34.18 3.57
N LEU A 14 39.64 -33.28 2.81
CA LEU A 14 39.09 -31.97 2.51
C LEU A 14 37.82 -32.16 1.67
N VAL A 15 36.66 -32.07 2.29
CA VAL A 15 35.41 -31.84 1.57
C VAL A 15 35.34 -30.34 1.30
N CYS A 16 35.59 -29.96 0.04
CA CYS A 16 35.28 -28.64 -0.48
C CYS A 16 33.79 -28.36 -0.26
N LEU A 17 33.47 -27.56 0.76
CA LEU A 17 32.18 -26.87 0.89
C LEU A 17 32.10 -25.80 -0.21
N ALA A 18 31.77 -26.21 -1.43
CA ALA A 18 31.25 -25.27 -2.40
C ALA A 18 29.86 -24.84 -1.87
N PRO A 19 29.57 -23.52 -1.74
CA PRO A 19 28.21 -23.09 -1.48
C PRO A 19 27.37 -23.57 -2.67
N VAL A 20 26.36 -24.38 -2.39
CA VAL A 20 25.30 -24.68 -3.36
C VAL A 20 24.73 -23.31 -3.74
N ALA A 21 25.04 -22.84 -4.95
CA ALA A 21 24.38 -21.68 -5.51
C ALA A 21 22.90 -22.04 -5.55
N ALA A 22 22.13 -21.53 -4.60
CA ALA A 22 20.68 -21.59 -4.67
C ALA A 22 20.32 -20.94 -6.01
N SER A 23 19.82 -21.74 -6.94
CA SER A 23 19.21 -21.23 -8.17
C SER A 23 18.28 -20.10 -7.75
N ALA A 24 18.56 -18.90 -8.25
CA ALA A 24 17.70 -17.74 -8.04
C ALA A 24 16.35 -18.07 -8.69
N ALA A 25 15.40 -18.56 -7.89
CA ALA A 25 14.13 -19.02 -8.39
C ALA A 25 13.31 -17.83 -8.86
N GLU A 26 13.13 -17.72 -10.18
CA GLU A 26 12.10 -16.86 -10.76
C GLU A 26 10.74 -17.54 -10.64
N GLY A 27 9.72 -16.78 -10.25
CA GLY A 27 8.33 -17.23 -10.17
C GLY A 27 7.45 -16.40 -11.10
N TYR A 28 6.48 -17.04 -11.75
CA TYR A 28 5.47 -16.37 -12.57
C TYR A 28 4.10 -16.81 -12.09
N LEU A 29 3.38 -15.89 -11.45
CA LEU A 29 2.09 -16.16 -10.82
C LEU A 29 1.02 -15.17 -11.28
N THR A 30 -0.20 -15.64 -11.19
CA THR A 30 -1.44 -14.87 -11.29
C THR A 30 -2.31 -15.26 -10.09
N PRO A 31 -3.37 -14.51 -9.74
CA PRO A 31 -4.25 -14.89 -8.64
C PRO A 31 -4.73 -16.34 -8.72
N SER A 32 -5.20 -16.81 -9.87
CA SER A 32 -5.69 -18.19 -10.06
C SER A 32 -4.61 -19.25 -9.81
N LYS A 33 -3.37 -18.99 -10.24
CA LYS A 33 -2.21 -19.85 -9.97
C LYS A 33 -1.72 -19.75 -8.52
N ASN A 34 -2.20 -18.76 -7.79
CA ASN A 34 -1.95 -18.52 -6.36
C ASN A 34 -3.19 -18.82 -5.50
N GLY A 35 -4.00 -19.82 -5.90
CA GLY A 35 -5.17 -20.25 -5.14
C GLY A 35 -6.32 -19.24 -5.11
N GLY A 36 -6.39 -18.35 -6.11
CA GLY A 36 -7.33 -17.23 -6.17
C GLY A 36 -6.94 -16.03 -5.30
N SER A 37 -5.70 -15.99 -4.79
CA SER A 37 -5.25 -14.97 -3.83
C SER A 37 -4.31 -13.93 -4.43
N GLY A 38 -4.47 -12.68 -4.03
CA GLY A 38 -3.52 -11.59 -4.28
C GLY A 38 -2.34 -11.52 -3.29
N ALA A 39 -2.31 -12.40 -2.29
CA ALA A 39 -1.21 -12.47 -1.32
C ALA A 39 -0.01 -13.19 -1.95
N MET A 40 0.99 -12.42 -2.39
CA MET A 40 2.14 -12.95 -3.10
C MET A 40 3.02 -13.82 -2.19
N PRO A 41 3.43 -15.03 -2.63
CA PRO A 41 4.24 -15.93 -1.81
C PRO A 41 5.70 -15.50 -1.74
N SER A 42 6.35 -15.83 -0.62
CA SER A 42 7.82 -15.77 -0.47
C SER A 42 8.51 -16.98 -1.11
N GLY A 43 9.83 -16.91 -1.27
CA GLY A 43 10.66 -18.03 -1.76
C GLY A 43 11.25 -17.81 -3.16
N TYR A 44 10.88 -16.72 -3.83
CA TYR A 44 11.40 -16.32 -5.13
C TYR A 44 12.40 -15.18 -4.98
N THR A 45 13.53 -15.27 -5.69
CA THR A 45 14.43 -14.12 -5.84
C THR A 45 13.83 -13.05 -6.74
N LYS A 46 12.96 -13.45 -7.68
CA LYS A 46 12.20 -12.56 -8.54
C LYS A 46 10.83 -13.15 -8.81
N LEU A 47 9.77 -12.44 -8.43
CA LEU A 47 8.39 -12.85 -8.66
C LEU A 47 7.74 -11.90 -9.65
N TYR A 48 7.25 -12.44 -10.76
CA TYR A 48 6.33 -11.75 -11.66
C TYR A 48 4.91 -12.12 -11.24
N PHE A 49 4.11 -11.11 -10.87
CA PHE A 49 2.72 -11.26 -10.47
C PHE A 49 1.83 -10.45 -11.40
N GLU A 50 1.01 -11.15 -12.18
CA GLU A 50 0.20 -10.54 -13.25
C GLU A 50 -1.29 -10.62 -12.93
N LEU A 51 -1.99 -9.52 -13.15
CA LEU A 51 -3.45 -9.40 -13.04
C LEU A 51 -4.08 -9.20 -14.41
N ALA A 52 -5.18 -9.91 -14.66
CA ALA A 52 -6.00 -9.76 -15.86
C ALA A 52 -7.48 -9.67 -15.47
N SER A 53 -8.33 -9.14 -16.34
CA SER A 53 -9.77 -8.98 -16.03
C SER A 53 -10.47 -10.30 -15.69
N ASN A 54 -9.99 -11.43 -16.20
CA ASN A 54 -10.49 -12.78 -15.90
C ASN A 54 -9.65 -13.53 -14.84
N ASP A 55 -8.59 -12.92 -14.31
CA ASP A 55 -7.71 -13.48 -13.30
C ASP A 55 -7.22 -12.34 -12.38
N PHE A 56 -8.08 -11.98 -11.43
CA PHE A 56 -8.02 -10.72 -10.69
C PHE A 56 -8.13 -10.96 -9.18
N ALA A 57 -7.43 -10.13 -8.42
CA ALA A 57 -7.63 -9.99 -6.97
C ALA A 57 -7.72 -8.50 -6.62
N ALA A 58 -8.75 -8.13 -5.86
CA ALA A 58 -8.99 -6.75 -5.46
C ALA A 58 -7.98 -6.28 -4.40
N ASP A 59 -7.57 -7.20 -3.52
CA ASP A 59 -6.61 -6.94 -2.45
C ASP A 59 -5.33 -7.75 -2.72
N LEU A 60 -4.19 -7.06 -2.72
CA LEU A 60 -2.88 -7.62 -3.01
C LEU A 60 -1.97 -7.39 -1.81
N ALA A 61 -1.03 -8.30 -1.57
CA ALA A 61 0.00 -8.12 -0.55
C ALA A 61 1.35 -8.58 -1.09
N LEU A 62 2.40 -7.81 -0.79
CA LEU A 62 3.77 -8.23 -1.08
C LEU A 62 4.16 -9.43 -0.20
N PRO A 63 5.18 -10.21 -0.59
CA PRO A 63 5.64 -11.34 0.19
C PRO A 63 5.92 -10.97 1.65
N ALA A 64 5.39 -11.77 2.58
CA ALA A 64 5.46 -11.49 4.02
C ALA A 64 6.85 -11.75 4.63
N ASN A 65 7.61 -12.69 4.07
CA ASN A 65 8.94 -13.08 4.54
C ASN A 65 9.96 -13.02 3.38
N PRO A 66 10.21 -11.84 2.78
CA PRO A 66 11.19 -11.70 1.71
C PRO A 66 12.61 -11.75 2.27
N ARG A 67 13.57 -12.17 1.45
CA ARG A 67 15.00 -11.96 1.70
C ARG A 67 15.41 -10.63 1.10
N THR A 68 16.50 -10.04 1.61
CA THR A 68 17.12 -8.87 1.00
C THR A 68 17.42 -9.13 -0.48
N ALA A 69 17.11 -8.15 -1.32
CA ALA A 69 17.22 -8.16 -2.77
C ALA A 69 16.20 -9.07 -3.52
N ASP A 70 15.27 -9.73 -2.83
CA ASP A 70 14.12 -10.35 -3.51
C ASP A 70 13.32 -9.26 -4.25
N GLN A 71 12.84 -9.58 -5.45
CA GLN A 71 12.14 -8.65 -6.35
C GLN A 71 10.71 -9.08 -6.60
N VAL A 72 9.82 -8.10 -6.76
CA VAL A 72 8.45 -8.27 -7.23
C VAL A 72 8.23 -7.35 -8.42
N ILE A 73 7.73 -7.93 -9.52
CA ILE A 73 7.21 -7.21 -10.67
C ILE A 73 5.71 -7.45 -10.71
N LEU A 74 4.94 -6.43 -10.32
CA LEU A 74 3.49 -6.45 -10.33
C LEU A 74 3.00 -5.72 -11.57
N SER A 75 2.28 -6.42 -12.43
CA SER A 75 1.70 -5.85 -13.66
C SER A 75 0.21 -6.14 -13.72
N THR A 76 -0.58 -5.21 -14.26
CA THR A 76 -2.02 -5.41 -14.46
C THR A 76 -2.49 -4.94 -15.82
N MET A 77 -3.29 -5.78 -16.46
CA MET A 77 -4.13 -5.41 -17.61
C MET A 77 -5.62 -5.49 -17.26
N ALA A 78 -5.96 -5.69 -15.98
CA ALA A 78 -7.33 -5.74 -15.53
C ALA A 78 -7.99 -4.37 -15.63
N TRP A 79 -9.28 -4.34 -15.97
CA TRP A 79 -10.05 -3.10 -15.98
C TRP A 79 -10.41 -2.60 -14.58
N GLY A 80 -10.44 -3.51 -13.59
CA GLY A 80 -10.68 -3.18 -12.20
C GLY A 80 -9.42 -2.65 -11.51
N SER A 81 -9.63 -1.80 -10.50
CA SER A 81 -8.56 -1.31 -9.63
C SER A 81 -8.33 -2.30 -8.48
N SER A 82 -7.07 -2.64 -8.21
CA SER A 82 -6.67 -3.38 -7.01
C SER A 82 -6.03 -2.44 -5.98
N ARG A 83 -5.90 -2.93 -4.75
CA ARG A 83 -5.22 -2.26 -3.64
C ARG A 83 -4.06 -3.13 -3.19
N LEU A 84 -2.84 -2.63 -3.36
CA LEU A 84 -1.66 -3.27 -2.80
C LEU A 84 -1.47 -2.79 -1.37
N ASP A 85 -1.44 -3.71 -0.40
CA ASP A 85 -1.09 -3.40 0.98
C ASP A 85 0.25 -2.65 1.02
N ALA A 86 0.24 -1.46 1.62
CA ALA A 86 1.40 -0.58 1.68
C ALA A 86 2.41 -1.00 2.76
N LYS A 87 2.11 -2.03 3.55
CA LYS A 87 2.97 -2.54 4.62
C LYS A 87 4.42 -2.72 4.17
N ASN A 88 5.35 -2.28 5.02
CA ASN A 88 6.78 -2.28 4.76
C ASN A 88 7.22 -1.53 3.48
N THR A 89 6.46 -0.55 2.96
CA THR A 89 6.89 0.34 1.86
C THR A 89 7.25 1.74 2.39
N SER A 90 7.52 2.71 1.50
CA SER A 90 7.67 4.12 1.87
C SER A 90 6.36 4.85 2.14
N VAL A 91 5.23 4.26 1.77
CA VAL A 91 3.86 4.82 1.94
C VAL A 91 3.02 3.95 2.88
N GLU A 92 3.65 3.21 3.78
CA GLU A 92 2.99 2.28 4.70
C GLU A 92 1.88 2.94 5.54
N ASP A 93 2.06 4.20 5.91
CA ASP A 93 1.07 4.98 6.64
C ASP A 93 -0.16 5.34 5.79
N LEU A 94 -0.17 5.08 4.47
CA LEU A 94 -1.36 5.23 3.63
C LEU A 94 -2.22 3.96 3.55
N ILE A 95 -1.86 2.88 4.25
CA ILE A 95 -2.56 1.58 4.26
C ILE A 95 -2.48 0.82 2.91
N TYR A 96 -2.62 1.50 1.77
CA TYR A 96 -2.57 0.85 0.46
C TYR A 96 -2.00 1.76 -0.64
N ILE A 97 -1.46 1.12 -1.68
CA ILE A 97 -1.03 1.70 -2.95
C ILE A 97 -2.09 1.35 -4.01
N PRO A 98 -2.61 2.32 -4.78
CA PRO A 98 -3.54 2.03 -5.86
C PRO A 98 -2.82 1.29 -6.99
N VAL A 99 -3.45 0.22 -7.48
CA VAL A 99 -3.01 -0.55 -8.65
C VAL A 99 -4.10 -0.43 -9.70
N GLU A 100 -3.92 0.54 -10.59
CA GLU A 100 -4.89 0.86 -11.65
C GLU A 100 -4.58 0.09 -12.94
N SER A 101 -5.52 0.05 -13.89
CA SER A 101 -5.30 -0.59 -15.19
C SER A 101 -4.01 -0.09 -15.86
N LEU A 102 -3.25 -1.01 -16.48
CA LEU A 102 -1.94 -0.78 -17.08
C LEU A 102 -0.81 -0.42 -16.10
N SER A 103 -1.04 -0.59 -14.79
CA SER A 103 0.03 -0.36 -13.82
C SER A 103 1.12 -1.42 -13.90
N ASN A 104 2.35 -0.98 -13.67
CA ASN A 104 3.54 -1.83 -13.58
C ASN A 104 4.47 -1.30 -12.47
N PHE A 105 4.59 -2.06 -11.39
CA PHE A 105 5.45 -1.76 -10.24
C PHE A 105 6.61 -2.73 -10.22
N GLU A 106 7.84 -2.21 -10.14
CA GLU A 106 9.03 -3.02 -9.83
C GLU A 106 9.57 -2.63 -8.47
N LEU A 107 9.49 -3.58 -7.54
CA LEU A 107 9.84 -3.40 -6.15
C LEU A 107 10.95 -4.39 -5.76
N MET A 108 11.87 -3.93 -4.92
CA MET A 108 12.93 -4.77 -4.38
C MET A 108 12.98 -4.66 -2.86
N ARG A 109 13.20 -5.78 -2.17
CA ARG A 109 13.40 -5.78 -0.73
C ARG A 109 14.76 -5.16 -0.38
N GLY A 110 14.76 -4.01 0.29
CA GLY A 110 15.93 -3.41 0.92
C GLY A 110 16.38 -4.19 2.15
N GLY A 111 17.68 -4.12 2.48
CA GLY A 111 18.24 -4.73 3.70
C GLY A 111 18.33 -3.78 4.89
N ASN A 112 18.43 -2.48 4.65
CA ASN A 112 18.37 -1.42 5.66
C ASN A 112 17.98 -0.09 4.98
N PRO A 113 16.74 0.41 5.14
CA PRO A 113 15.69 -0.17 5.97
C PRO A 113 15.14 -1.46 5.36
N ASP A 114 14.62 -2.34 6.22
CA ASP A 114 13.99 -3.60 5.84
C ASP A 114 12.59 -3.31 5.27
N ARG A 115 12.56 -2.75 4.05
CA ARG A 115 11.38 -2.25 3.34
C ARG A 115 11.41 -2.59 1.85
N TRP A 116 10.26 -2.64 1.22
CA TRP A 116 10.11 -2.68 -0.23
C TRP A 116 10.36 -1.30 -0.81
N LEU A 117 11.30 -1.23 -1.75
CA LEU A 117 11.77 -0.01 -2.38
C LEU A 117 11.34 -0.03 -3.85
N ALA A 118 10.89 1.12 -4.37
CA ALA A 118 10.69 1.28 -5.80
C ALA A 118 12.06 1.27 -6.51
N THR A 119 12.24 0.34 -7.45
CA THR A 119 13.48 0.21 -8.23
C THR A 119 13.28 0.46 -9.72
N GLY A 120 12.04 0.47 -10.20
CA GLY A 120 11.73 0.67 -11.61
C GLY A 120 10.25 0.57 -11.92
N GLY A 121 9.97 0.15 -13.16
CA GLY A 121 8.63 0.03 -13.70
C GLY A 121 8.03 1.35 -14.20
N LEU A 122 6.83 1.24 -14.78
CA LEU A 122 6.13 2.38 -15.35
C LEU A 122 5.30 3.16 -14.32
N SER A 123 4.94 2.54 -13.19
CA SER A 123 4.01 3.12 -12.20
C SER A 123 4.66 3.44 -10.85
N ALA A 124 5.91 3.04 -10.63
CA ALA A 124 6.67 3.39 -9.43
C ALA A 124 7.95 4.14 -9.79
N GLY A 125 8.41 5.01 -8.90
CA GLY A 125 9.67 5.71 -9.05
C GLY A 125 10.31 6.01 -7.70
N ARG A 126 11.63 6.22 -7.71
CA ARG A 126 12.38 6.64 -6.53
C ARG A 126 13.12 7.94 -6.81
N VAL A 127 13.01 8.88 -5.89
CA VAL A 127 13.69 10.18 -5.93
C VAL A 127 14.69 10.23 -4.78
N LEU A 128 15.96 10.48 -5.11
CA LEU A 128 17.03 10.67 -4.13
C LEU A 128 17.31 12.16 -3.96
N LEU A 129 17.09 12.69 -2.76
CA LEU A 129 17.42 14.06 -2.37
C LEU A 129 18.52 13.99 -1.29
N ASN A 130 19.78 14.21 -1.68
CA ASN A 130 20.94 13.99 -0.80
C ASN A 130 21.90 15.18 -0.67
N SER A 131 21.60 16.31 -1.32
CA SER A 131 22.45 17.50 -1.34
C SER A 131 21.62 18.78 -1.30
N GLY A 132 22.22 19.84 -0.76
CA GLY A 132 21.51 21.09 -0.44
C GLY A 132 20.68 20.98 0.84
N GLU A 133 20.24 22.12 1.38
CA GLU A 133 19.33 22.13 2.54
C GLU A 133 17.86 21.95 2.14
N HIS A 134 17.52 22.25 0.88
CA HIS A 134 16.16 22.25 0.36
C HIS A 134 16.12 21.39 -0.92
N GLY A 135 15.33 20.32 -0.90
CA GLY A 135 15.13 19.44 -2.05
C GLY A 135 13.80 19.72 -2.74
N ILE A 136 13.74 19.56 -4.07
CA ILE A 136 12.49 19.65 -4.83
C ILE A 136 12.30 18.32 -5.54
N ALA A 137 11.24 17.60 -5.19
CA ALA A 137 10.88 16.40 -5.92
C ALA A 137 10.34 16.80 -7.31
N PRO A 138 10.83 16.17 -8.39
CA PRO A 138 10.35 16.48 -9.74
C PRO A 138 8.88 16.10 -9.90
N MET A 139 8.19 16.76 -10.83
CA MET A 139 6.87 16.30 -11.29
C MET A 139 6.96 14.84 -11.76
N THR A 140 5.88 14.09 -11.60
CA THR A 140 5.87 12.65 -11.83
C THR A 140 4.62 12.22 -12.59
N ASP A 141 4.73 11.16 -13.38
CA ASP A 141 3.62 10.42 -13.99
C ASP A 141 3.37 9.07 -13.29
N LYS A 142 4.08 8.81 -12.18
CA LYS A 142 4.03 7.56 -11.42
C LYS A 142 2.89 7.56 -10.41
N LEU A 143 2.28 6.39 -10.20
CA LEU A 143 1.29 6.16 -9.14
C LEU A 143 1.92 6.06 -7.75
N MET A 144 3.19 5.65 -7.65
CA MET A 144 3.93 5.62 -6.40
C MET A 144 5.30 6.30 -6.56
N THR A 145 5.61 7.22 -5.65
CA THR A 145 6.93 7.87 -5.58
C THR A 145 7.55 7.66 -4.21
N ASP A 146 8.69 6.97 -4.16
CA ASP A 146 9.54 6.83 -2.98
C ASP A 146 10.54 7.99 -2.90
N VAL A 147 10.34 8.92 -1.96
CA VAL A 147 11.20 10.08 -1.77
C VAL A 147 12.19 9.80 -0.64
N HIS A 148 13.42 9.47 -1.03
CA HIS A 148 14.53 9.20 -0.14
C HIS A 148 15.30 10.48 0.17
N VAL A 149 15.23 10.93 1.42
CA VAL A 149 15.91 12.12 1.92
C VAL A 149 17.15 11.72 2.70
N ALA A 150 18.31 12.26 2.33
CA ALA A 150 19.60 11.97 2.95
C ALA A 150 20.52 13.22 2.95
N GLY A 151 21.74 13.06 3.45
CA GLY A 151 22.75 14.12 3.45
C GLY A 151 22.27 15.37 4.22
N SER A 152 22.50 16.56 3.65
CA SER A 152 22.21 17.84 4.31
C SER A 152 20.77 18.34 4.17
N VAL A 153 19.86 17.57 3.55
CA VAL A 153 18.51 18.02 3.23
C VAL A 153 17.65 18.14 4.50
N LYS A 154 17.06 19.31 4.74
CA LYS A 154 16.21 19.58 5.92
C LYS A 154 14.77 19.89 5.54
N SER A 155 14.53 20.28 4.30
CA SER A 155 13.19 20.48 3.78
C SER A 155 13.07 19.94 2.36
N ILE A 156 11.85 19.52 2.01
CA ILE A 156 11.50 19.14 0.66
C ILE A 156 10.19 19.76 0.22
N GLN A 157 10.07 19.98 -1.09
CA GLN A 157 8.80 20.21 -1.76
C GLN A 157 8.36 18.95 -2.49
N LEU A 158 7.13 18.50 -2.25
CA LEU A 158 6.52 17.38 -2.99
C LEU A 158 6.38 17.71 -4.48
N PRO A 159 6.24 16.69 -5.37
CA PRO A 159 6.05 16.91 -6.80
C PRO A 159 4.94 17.92 -7.06
N ALA A 160 5.18 18.94 -7.88
CA ALA A 160 4.16 19.96 -8.16
C ALA A 160 2.94 19.42 -8.92
N SER A 161 3.05 18.23 -9.53
CA SER A 161 1.98 17.52 -10.23
C SER A 161 2.24 16.02 -10.20
N ALA A 162 1.16 15.24 -10.14
CA ALA A 162 1.14 13.78 -10.22
C ALA A 162 -0.20 13.29 -10.81
N PRO A 163 -0.32 12.02 -11.22
CA PRO A 163 -1.61 11.43 -11.57
C PRO A 163 -2.59 11.44 -10.40
N ALA A 164 -3.89 11.43 -10.69
CA ALA A 164 -4.93 11.31 -9.66
C ALA A 164 -4.72 10.06 -8.81
N GLY A 165 -4.75 10.23 -7.49
CA GLY A 165 -4.60 9.13 -6.54
C GLY A 165 -3.15 8.65 -6.38
N ALA A 166 -2.19 9.27 -7.06
CA ALA A 166 -0.78 8.96 -6.86
C ALA A 166 -0.40 9.15 -5.38
N VAL A 167 0.50 8.30 -4.91
CA VAL A 167 1.00 8.30 -3.54
C VAL A 167 2.47 8.65 -3.51
N ALA A 168 2.87 9.46 -2.53
CA ALA A 168 4.26 9.79 -2.28
C ALA A 168 4.62 9.47 -0.84
N GLY A 169 5.72 8.73 -0.65
CA GLY A 169 6.24 8.35 0.65
C GLY A 169 7.55 9.06 0.90
N VAL A 170 7.64 9.86 1.96
CA VAL A 170 8.87 10.55 2.33
C VAL A 170 9.55 9.80 3.47
N GLN A 171 10.84 9.53 3.29
CA GLN A 171 11.69 8.84 4.27
C GLN A 171 12.95 9.66 4.54
N SER A 172 13.20 9.93 5.81
CA SER A 172 14.41 10.63 6.27
C SER A 172 15.48 9.65 6.76
N PHE A 173 16.65 9.67 6.12
CA PHE A 173 17.82 8.84 6.42
C PHE A 173 19.03 9.61 6.94
N ASN A 174 18.90 10.94 7.11
CA ASN A 174 19.96 11.78 7.66
C ASN A 174 19.82 12.04 9.17
N GLY A 175 18.84 11.41 9.83
CA GLY A 175 18.64 11.52 11.28
C GLY A 175 18.06 12.85 11.73
N VAL A 176 17.40 13.59 10.84
CA VAL A 176 16.68 14.83 11.19
C VAL A 176 15.24 14.80 10.70
N ASP A 177 14.39 15.56 11.38
CA ASP A 177 13.04 15.84 10.90
C ASP A 177 13.10 16.64 9.60
N VAL A 178 12.22 16.33 8.66
CA VAL A 178 12.19 16.98 7.34
C VAL A 178 10.91 17.79 7.20
N ALA A 179 11.03 19.09 6.92
CA ALA A 179 9.89 19.94 6.61
C ALA A 179 9.39 19.65 5.19
N ILE A 180 8.09 19.46 5.01
CA ILE A 180 7.43 19.09 3.77
C ILE A 180 6.51 20.22 3.33
N SER A 181 6.73 20.74 2.13
CA SER A 181 5.86 21.74 1.50
C SER A 181 5.12 21.15 0.27
N GLY A 182 4.15 21.90 -0.26
CA GLY A 182 3.27 21.43 -1.34
C GLY A 182 2.10 20.56 -0.86
N VAL A 183 1.79 20.61 0.44
CA VAL A 183 0.70 19.87 1.09
C VAL A 183 -0.46 20.82 1.37
N ALA A 184 -1.69 20.37 1.15
CA ALA A 184 -2.91 21.06 1.52
C ALA A 184 -2.95 21.30 3.04
N GLY A 185 -3.41 22.49 3.45
CA GLY A 185 -3.38 22.89 4.86
C GLY A 185 -2.04 23.45 5.35
N GLY A 186 -1.00 23.47 4.51
CA GLY A 186 0.29 24.10 4.81
C GLY A 186 1.44 23.11 4.96
N ALA A 187 2.59 23.60 5.43
CA ALA A 187 3.76 22.75 5.62
C ALA A 187 3.51 21.68 6.70
N SER A 188 3.96 20.45 6.44
CA SER A 188 3.95 19.33 7.38
C SER A 188 5.38 19.04 7.82
N VAL A 189 5.57 18.46 9.01
CA VAL A 189 6.87 17.89 9.42
C VAL A 189 6.81 16.38 9.27
N CYS A 190 7.85 15.79 8.70
CA CYS A 190 8.07 14.35 8.72
C CYS A 190 9.13 14.01 9.77
N PRO A 191 8.75 13.36 10.88
CA PRO A 191 9.70 12.99 11.93
C PRO A 191 10.81 12.07 11.42
N GLN A 192 12.02 12.22 11.96
CA GLN A 192 13.14 11.33 11.68
C GLN A 192 12.75 9.86 11.90
N SER A 193 13.31 8.96 11.08
CA SER A 193 13.08 7.51 11.16
C SER A 193 11.63 7.05 10.96
N THR A 194 10.73 7.92 10.48
CA THR A 194 9.35 7.57 10.12
C THR A 194 9.12 7.68 8.61
N THR A 195 7.99 7.13 8.15
CA THR A 195 7.44 7.39 6.81
C THR A 195 6.31 8.37 6.90
N CYS A 196 6.26 9.29 5.94
CA CYS A 196 5.16 10.22 5.76
C CYS A 196 4.59 10.08 4.37
N GLY A 197 3.37 9.55 4.32
CA GLY A 197 2.59 9.34 3.12
C GLY A 197 1.72 10.54 2.80
N PHE A 198 1.58 10.78 1.50
CA PHE A 198 0.72 11.80 0.93
C PHE A 198 0.00 11.23 -0.30
N VAL A 199 -1.23 11.69 -0.51
CA VAL A 199 -2.05 11.34 -1.66
C VAL A 199 -2.27 12.57 -2.52
N PHE A 200 -2.06 12.46 -3.82
CA PHE A 200 -2.33 13.54 -4.75
C PHE A 200 -3.80 13.53 -5.16
N ASP A 201 -4.49 14.63 -4.85
CA ASP A 201 -5.85 14.86 -5.27
C ASP A 201 -5.89 15.72 -6.53
N ALA A 202 -6.33 15.13 -7.64
CA ALA A 202 -6.37 15.83 -8.93
C ALA A 202 -7.43 16.94 -8.98
N ALA A 203 -8.50 16.86 -8.17
CA ALA A 203 -9.54 17.88 -8.14
C ALA A 203 -9.02 19.20 -7.51
N SER A 204 -8.25 19.11 -6.43
CA SER A 204 -7.60 20.27 -5.80
C SER A 204 -6.19 20.57 -6.33
N ASN A 205 -5.59 19.68 -7.12
CA ASN A 205 -4.20 19.74 -7.59
C ASN A 205 -3.21 19.93 -6.42
N GLN A 206 -3.46 19.20 -5.32
CA GLN A 206 -2.68 19.29 -4.07
C GLN A 206 -2.42 17.91 -3.49
N TRP A 207 -1.32 17.80 -2.75
CA TRP A 207 -1.05 16.64 -1.91
C TRP A 207 -1.78 16.77 -0.57
N HIS A 208 -2.36 15.68 -0.09
CA HIS A 208 -3.04 15.61 1.19
C HIS A 208 -2.38 14.56 2.08
N ALA A 209 -2.14 14.89 3.35
CA ALA A 209 -1.84 13.88 4.34
C ALA A 209 -3.14 13.12 4.68
N ARG A 210 -3.15 11.82 4.44
CA ARG A 210 -4.26 10.91 4.76
C ARG A 210 -3.65 9.65 5.35
N ARG A 211 -3.50 9.58 6.69
CA ARG A 211 -2.63 8.58 7.31
C ARG A 211 -3.40 7.58 8.16
N GLY A 212 -3.30 6.32 7.81
CA GLY A 212 -3.73 5.23 8.64
C GLY A 212 -5.22 4.96 8.53
N ARG A 213 -5.73 4.34 9.58
CA ARG A 213 -7.07 3.80 9.67
C ARG A 213 -7.74 4.34 10.93
N ALA A 214 -8.95 4.85 10.80
CA ALA A 214 -9.78 5.31 11.91
C ALA A 214 -11.01 4.43 12.05
N HIS A 215 -11.53 4.34 13.27
CA HIS A 215 -12.89 3.89 13.52
C HIS A 215 -13.78 5.11 13.77
N PHE A 216 -14.97 5.12 13.19
CA PHE A 216 -15.93 6.20 13.36
C PHE A 216 -17.31 5.63 13.69
N GLN A 217 -17.88 6.11 14.80
CA GLN A 217 -19.26 5.82 15.19
C GLN A 217 -20.16 6.97 14.69
N PRO A 218 -21.07 6.73 13.74
CA PRO A 218 -21.96 7.78 13.25
C PRO A 218 -22.98 8.18 14.30
N THR A 219 -23.17 9.49 14.47
CA THR A 219 -24.25 10.05 15.31
C THR A 219 -25.20 10.97 14.53
N THR A 220 -24.93 11.18 13.24
CA THR A 220 -25.71 12.03 12.34
C THR A 220 -25.91 11.33 11.00
N VAL A 221 -27.06 11.59 10.36
CA VAL A 221 -27.41 10.97 9.06
C VAL A 221 -26.35 11.26 8.00
N GLN A 222 -25.95 12.53 7.86
CA GLN A 222 -24.86 12.92 6.96
C GLN A 222 -23.52 12.57 7.61
N LEU A 223 -22.75 11.70 6.96
CA LEU A 223 -21.39 11.38 7.39
C LEU A 223 -20.45 12.54 7.06
N PRO A 224 -19.50 12.87 7.96
CA PRO A 224 -18.48 13.87 7.69
C PRO A 224 -17.44 13.36 6.69
N MET A 225 -16.72 14.27 6.04
CA MET A 225 -15.56 13.89 5.23
C MET A 225 -14.53 13.16 6.11
N PRO A 226 -13.96 12.02 5.65
CA PRO A 226 -12.95 11.30 6.42
C PRO A 226 -11.70 12.14 6.68
N GLU A 227 -11.14 11.97 7.87
CA GLU A 227 -9.84 12.57 8.23
C GLU A 227 -8.67 11.64 7.88
N GLN A 228 -8.91 10.33 7.84
CA GLN A 228 -7.91 9.30 7.53
C GLN A 228 -8.17 8.60 6.21
N ARG A 229 -7.13 7.92 5.71
CA ARG A 229 -7.16 7.19 4.43
C ARG A 229 -8.20 6.09 4.40
N TRP A 230 -8.39 5.44 5.54
CA TRP A 230 -9.38 4.39 5.71
C TRP A 230 -10.20 4.67 6.96
N THR A 231 -11.52 4.61 6.85
CA THR A 231 -12.42 4.73 7.99
C THR A 231 -13.37 3.55 8.06
N ASP A 232 -13.34 2.86 9.20
CA ASP A 232 -14.21 1.74 9.52
C ASP A 232 -15.43 2.22 10.30
N ILE A 233 -16.60 1.91 9.77
CA ILE A 233 -17.90 2.18 10.38
C ILE A 233 -18.52 0.82 10.72
N VAL A 234 -18.51 0.50 12.01
CA VAL A 234 -19.02 -0.78 12.52
C VAL A 234 -20.27 -0.49 13.33
N THR A 235 -21.40 -1.04 12.91
CA THR A 235 -22.67 -0.88 13.63
C THR A 235 -22.86 -2.02 14.64
N GLY A 236 -23.60 -1.77 15.72
CA GLY A 236 -24.06 -2.83 16.62
C GLY A 236 -25.35 -3.51 16.13
N SER A 237 -26.00 -4.27 17.01
CA SER A 237 -27.37 -4.74 16.78
C SER A 237 -28.34 -3.56 16.90
N ALA A 238 -29.52 -3.62 16.26
CA ALA A 238 -30.52 -2.56 16.39
C ALA A 238 -31.01 -2.32 17.83
N ALA A 239 -30.83 -3.30 18.73
CA ALA A 239 -31.16 -3.17 20.15
C ALA A 239 -30.04 -2.51 20.97
N ASP A 240 -28.78 -2.68 20.56
CA ASP A 240 -27.61 -2.23 21.30
C ASP A 240 -27.05 -0.90 20.75
N ASP A 241 -27.22 -0.65 19.45
CA ASP A 241 -26.75 0.55 18.75
C ASP A 241 -27.91 1.50 18.47
N VAL A 242 -28.25 2.26 19.52
CA VAL A 242 -29.35 3.24 19.51
C VAL A 242 -28.91 4.63 19.03
N VAL A 243 -27.61 4.82 18.75
CA VAL A 243 -27.05 6.12 18.36
C VAL A 243 -26.80 6.21 16.85
N THR A 244 -26.46 5.10 16.19
CA THR A 244 -26.26 5.09 14.76
C THR A 244 -27.58 5.36 14.04
N PRO A 245 -27.64 6.34 13.12
CA PRO A 245 -28.80 6.53 12.29
C PRO A 245 -29.09 5.29 11.45
N GLN A 246 -30.35 4.90 11.36
CA GLN A 246 -30.77 3.78 10.52
C GLN A 246 -30.33 3.96 9.06
N PHE A 247 -30.37 5.19 8.55
CA PHE A 247 -29.89 5.55 7.23
C PHE A 247 -28.74 6.54 7.33
N MET A 248 -27.61 6.18 6.73
CA MET A 248 -26.42 7.01 6.62
C MET A 248 -26.25 7.50 5.19
N VAL A 249 -25.96 8.79 5.04
CA VAL A 249 -25.62 9.41 3.77
C VAL A 249 -24.10 9.53 3.68
N LEU A 250 -23.53 8.99 2.60
CA LEU A 250 -22.11 9.11 2.29
C LEU A 250 -21.68 10.59 2.28
N PRO A 251 -20.43 10.91 2.66
CA PRO A 251 -19.93 12.28 2.64
C PRO A 251 -20.08 12.90 1.24
N SER A 252 -20.39 14.20 1.17
CA SER A 252 -20.48 14.91 -0.12
C SER A 252 -19.12 15.06 -0.81
N SER A 253 -18.02 14.96 -0.07
CA SER A 253 -16.64 15.06 -0.55
C SER A 253 -15.71 14.07 0.15
N GLY A 254 -14.53 13.90 -0.41
CA GLY A 254 -13.42 13.11 0.12
C GLY A 254 -12.13 13.52 -0.57
N ILE A 255 -11.02 12.89 -0.21
CA ILE A 255 -9.78 12.95 -1.00
C ILE A 255 -9.69 11.69 -1.87
N GLU A 256 -9.15 11.84 -3.08
CA GLU A 256 -9.01 10.75 -4.05
C GLU A 256 -8.47 9.47 -3.39
N GLY A 257 -9.22 8.38 -3.45
CA GLY A 257 -8.85 7.10 -2.84
C GLY A 257 -9.16 6.93 -1.35
N ASP A 258 -9.77 7.91 -0.67
CA ASP A 258 -10.26 7.66 0.70
C ASP A 258 -11.26 6.50 0.70
N ILE A 259 -11.19 5.65 1.73
CA ILE A 259 -12.03 4.46 1.86
C ILE A 259 -12.95 4.58 3.08
N LEU A 260 -14.22 4.29 2.85
CA LEU A 260 -15.20 3.99 3.90
C LEU A 260 -15.56 2.51 3.83
N GLU A 261 -15.40 1.79 4.93
CA GLU A 261 -15.79 0.39 5.05
C GLU A 261 -16.88 0.25 6.12
N PHE A 262 -18.05 -0.24 5.71
CA PHE A 262 -19.21 -0.41 6.58
C PHE A 262 -19.42 -1.89 6.88
N THR A 263 -19.56 -2.24 8.16
CA THR A 263 -19.86 -3.61 8.58
C THR A 263 -20.93 -3.62 9.67
N ASP A 264 -21.90 -4.52 9.55
CA ASP A 264 -22.83 -4.87 10.63
C ASP A 264 -22.55 -6.32 11.07
N PRO A 265 -21.68 -6.56 12.05
CA PRO A 265 -21.33 -7.91 12.50
C PRO A 265 -22.53 -8.69 13.04
N SER A 266 -23.56 -8.00 13.53
CA SER A 266 -24.79 -8.64 14.02
C SER A 266 -25.69 -9.12 12.87
N ASN A 267 -25.42 -8.66 11.64
CA ASN A 267 -26.21 -8.94 10.45
C ASN A 267 -27.71 -8.63 10.66
N SER A 268 -28.00 -7.54 11.37
CA SER A 268 -29.36 -7.09 11.72
C SER A 268 -30.19 -6.70 10.49
N ARG A 269 -29.51 -6.34 9.39
CA ARG A 269 -30.13 -5.78 8.16
C ARG A 269 -30.94 -4.50 8.40
N PHE A 270 -30.70 -3.84 9.53
CA PHE A 270 -31.41 -2.63 9.94
C PHE A 270 -30.78 -1.38 9.35
N PHE A 271 -29.46 -1.29 9.39
CA PHE A 271 -28.70 -0.14 8.92
C PHE A 271 -28.51 -0.14 7.40
N ARG A 272 -28.54 1.06 6.83
CA ARG A 272 -28.37 1.32 5.40
C ARG A 272 -27.42 2.47 5.17
N VAL A 273 -26.69 2.42 4.07
CA VAL A 273 -25.84 3.52 3.60
C VAL A 273 -26.05 3.79 2.13
N GLY A 274 -26.10 5.07 1.74
CA GLY A 274 -26.24 5.44 0.34
C GLY A 274 -25.95 6.92 0.08
N THR A 275 -26.34 7.40 -1.08
CA THR A 275 -26.36 8.85 -1.37
C THR A 275 -27.69 9.45 -0.92
N GLU A 276 -27.72 10.77 -0.78
CA GLU A 276 -28.95 11.50 -0.47
C GLU A 276 -30.06 11.14 -1.47
N GLY A 277 -31.28 10.92 -0.97
CA GLY A 277 -32.45 10.52 -1.77
C GLY A 277 -32.44 9.09 -2.32
N SER A 278 -31.41 8.27 -2.04
CA SER A 278 -31.37 6.87 -2.45
C SER A 278 -31.98 5.92 -1.41
N VAL A 279 -32.34 4.70 -1.84
CA VAL A 279 -32.82 3.63 -0.94
C VAL A 279 -31.70 2.99 -0.08
N GLY A 280 -30.44 3.29 -0.41
CA GLY A 280 -29.24 2.76 0.24
C GLY A 280 -29.01 1.25 0.09
N SER A 281 -27.77 0.85 0.31
CA SER A 281 -27.34 -0.53 0.47
C SER A 281 -27.53 -0.97 1.92
N VAL A 282 -28.10 -2.16 2.13
CA VAL A 282 -28.28 -2.74 3.46
C VAL A 282 -26.94 -3.26 3.98
N LEU A 283 -26.60 -2.91 5.22
CA LEU A 283 -25.40 -3.41 5.88
C LEU A 283 -25.58 -4.87 6.33
N SER A 284 -24.47 -5.60 6.36
CA SER A 284 -24.42 -7.00 6.75
C SER A 284 -23.08 -7.32 7.40
N ALA A 285 -22.91 -8.58 7.83
CA ALA A 285 -21.61 -9.05 8.33
C ALA A 285 -20.51 -9.06 7.26
N ARG A 286 -20.87 -8.98 5.97
CA ARG A 286 -19.91 -8.75 4.89
C ARG A 286 -19.66 -7.24 4.75
N PRO A 287 -18.39 -6.80 4.76
CA PRO A 287 -18.09 -5.38 4.62
C PRO A 287 -18.55 -4.83 3.27
N LEU A 288 -19.12 -3.63 3.32
CA LEU A 288 -19.49 -2.83 2.17
C LEU A 288 -18.49 -1.68 2.04
N THR A 289 -17.72 -1.65 0.96
CA THR A 289 -16.59 -0.73 0.80
C THR A 289 -16.89 0.32 -0.27
N TYR A 290 -16.63 1.58 0.05
CA TYR A 290 -16.68 2.70 -0.90
C TYR A 290 -15.32 3.37 -0.99
N ARG A 291 -14.90 3.73 -2.21
CA ARG A 291 -13.69 4.52 -2.48
C ARG A 291 -14.09 5.86 -3.08
N TYR A 292 -13.59 6.97 -2.56
CA TYR A 292 -13.85 8.27 -3.16
C TYR A 292 -13.05 8.44 -4.45
N SER A 293 -13.71 8.91 -5.51
CA SER A 293 -13.07 9.36 -6.75
C SER A 293 -13.34 10.84 -6.91
N SER A 294 -12.31 11.67 -6.77
CA SER A 294 -12.40 13.11 -6.93
C SER A 294 -12.58 13.52 -8.38
N GLN A 295 -12.06 12.74 -9.34
CA GLN A 295 -12.39 12.92 -10.76
C GLN A 295 -13.88 12.79 -11.04
N GLN A 296 -14.58 11.87 -10.36
CA GLN A 296 -16.03 11.67 -10.52
C GLN A 296 -16.85 12.47 -9.50
N GLY A 297 -16.20 13.12 -8.52
CA GLY A 297 -16.86 13.80 -7.41
C GLY A 297 -17.79 12.90 -6.58
N ARG A 298 -17.51 11.59 -6.48
CA ARG A 298 -18.43 10.64 -5.81
C ARG A 298 -17.72 9.44 -5.18
N TRP A 299 -18.42 8.82 -4.24
CA TRP A 299 -18.07 7.54 -3.65
C TRP A 299 -18.46 6.39 -4.58
N VAL A 300 -17.49 5.57 -4.96
CA VAL A 300 -17.66 4.43 -5.85
C VAL A 300 -17.61 3.15 -5.02
N HIS A 301 -18.69 2.37 -5.05
CA HIS A 301 -18.75 1.06 -4.41
C HIS A 301 -17.68 0.13 -5.00
N GLN A 302 -16.92 -0.53 -4.12
CA GLN A 302 -15.84 -1.46 -4.47
C GLN A 302 -16.34 -2.90 -4.29
N PRO A 303 -16.69 -3.62 -5.37
CA PRO A 303 -17.14 -5.01 -5.24
C PRO A 303 -16.01 -5.90 -4.70
N ARG A 304 -16.38 -6.83 -3.82
CA ARG A 304 -15.54 -7.93 -3.32
C ARG A 304 -16.08 -9.26 -3.79
#